data_AF-W1ISK4-F1
#
_entry.id   AF-W1ISK4-F1
#
_cell.length_a   1.000
_cell.length_b   1.000
_cell.length_c   1.000
_cell.angle_alpha   90.00
_cell.angle_beta   90.00
_cell.angle_gamma   90.00
#
_symmetry.space_group_name_H-M   'P 1'
#
loop_
_entity.id
_entity.type
_entity.pdbx_description
1 polymer ?
#
loop_
_entity_poly.entity_id
_entity_poly.type
_entity_poly.pdbx_seq_one_letter_code
_entity_poly.pdbx_strand_id
1 'polypeptide(L)'
;MKLLWNKSVLPSLLALFFIQGCASGSFSPPMNGENIHFTATIPDELEALPISAMYRSKICRKERRTANMQSYSVPGFYHATYPLSIRQSNQVEANIPKEGGGKCDWKLSNITFEVKLKDTSTIAPLIDDNFGFKTTFVIDGNAPQVFDGGYVKKTGDLNEDIILFPLLRERFLGRHSQSFYLVGKYDVMTYKMNNGRKIHLNVLYEKKFLSYWNGGKNQDADTSLTYPDGTVIYNGDIKPEFDKLMRILESRNHK
;
A
#
# COMPACT_ATOMS: atom_id res chain seq x y z
N MET A 1 -12.19 -29.31 73.12
CA MET A 1 -10.92 -29.56 72.41
C MET A 1 -10.80 -28.51 71.31
N LYS A 2 -9.97 -27.47 71.52
CA LYS A 2 -9.70 -26.42 70.54
C LYS A 2 -8.51 -26.86 69.70
N LEU A 3 -8.72 -27.07 68.40
CA LEU A 3 -7.64 -27.37 67.45
C LEU A 3 -7.01 -26.06 66.99
N LEU A 4 -5.72 -25.94 67.29
CA LEU A 4 -4.88 -24.78 67.05
C LEU A 4 -4.51 -24.66 65.58
N TRP A 5 -4.62 -23.43 65.09
CA TRP A 5 -4.03 -22.91 63.86
C TRP A 5 -2.53 -23.24 63.79
N ASN A 6 -2.03 -23.69 62.64
CA ASN A 6 -0.62 -23.54 62.31
C ASN A 6 -0.47 -22.84 60.97
N LYS A 7 0.21 -21.70 61.00
CA LYS A 7 0.64 -20.91 59.85
C LYS A 7 2.00 -21.46 59.43
N SER A 8 2.14 -21.91 58.20
CA SER A 8 3.46 -22.09 57.59
C SER A 8 3.36 -21.71 56.13
N VAL A 9 4.07 -20.63 55.81
CA VAL A 9 4.07 -19.90 54.55
C VAL A 9 4.69 -20.78 53.46
N LEU A 10 3.92 -21.13 52.43
CA LEU A 10 4.49 -21.59 51.16
C LEU A 10 5.17 -20.39 50.48
N PRO A 11 6.47 -20.43 50.13
CA PRO A 11 7.00 -19.47 49.19
C PRO A 11 6.50 -19.89 47.80
N SER A 12 5.47 -19.19 47.32
CA SER A 12 5.03 -19.29 45.93
C SER A 12 6.17 -18.80 45.04
N LEU A 13 6.83 -19.75 44.38
CA LEU A 13 7.86 -19.48 43.39
C LEU A 13 7.17 -18.90 42.15
N LEU A 14 6.97 -17.57 42.14
CA LEU A 14 6.56 -16.84 40.95
C LEU A 14 7.71 -16.91 39.93
N ALA A 15 7.69 -17.94 39.10
CA ALA A 15 8.42 -17.93 37.84
C ALA A 15 7.78 -16.84 36.97
N LEU A 16 8.37 -15.65 37.01
CA LEU A 16 8.18 -14.62 36.00
C LEU A 16 8.64 -15.22 34.68
N PHE A 17 7.72 -15.83 33.93
CA PHE A 17 7.88 -16.01 32.50
C PHE A 17 7.96 -14.61 31.91
N PHE A 18 9.18 -14.10 31.76
CA PHE A 18 9.45 -13.07 30.77
C PHE A 18 9.16 -13.72 29.43
N ILE A 19 7.91 -13.63 29.00
CA ILE A 19 7.56 -13.68 27.59
C ILE A 19 8.26 -12.44 27.03
N GLN A 20 9.51 -12.59 26.59
CA GLN A 20 10.18 -11.58 25.75
C GLN A 20 9.47 -11.60 24.39
N GLY A 21 8.24 -11.11 24.39
CA GLY A 21 7.48 -10.77 23.21
C GLY A 21 8.14 -9.57 22.56
N CYS A 22 8.56 -9.77 21.30
CA CYS A 22 9.06 -8.76 20.38
C CYS A 22 10.22 -7.89 20.91
N ALA A 23 11.42 -8.48 20.95
CA ALA A 23 12.62 -7.70 20.63
C ALA A 23 12.54 -7.29 19.14
N SER A 24 11.70 -6.30 18.82
CA SER A 24 11.87 -5.49 17.62
C SER A 24 13.22 -4.81 17.81
N GLY A 25 14.29 -5.43 17.29
CA GLY A 25 15.63 -4.90 17.52
C GLY A 25 15.68 -3.44 17.10
N SER A 26 16.38 -2.63 17.90
CA SER A 26 16.36 -1.17 17.80
C SER A 26 16.44 -0.68 16.36
N PHE A 27 15.61 0.31 16.02
CA PHE A 27 15.66 1.02 14.75
C PHE A 27 16.28 2.38 15.02
N SER A 28 17.48 2.58 14.51
CA SER A 28 18.29 3.78 14.76
C SER A 28 19.08 4.10 13.49
N PRO A 29 18.43 4.77 12.52
CA PRO A 29 19.10 5.25 11.32
C PRO A 29 20.29 6.15 11.69
N PRO A 30 21.43 6.04 10.98
CA PRO A 30 22.56 6.93 11.21
C PRO A 30 22.19 8.36 10.80
N MET A 31 22.62 9.36 11.59
CA MET A 31 22.30 10.77 11.34
C MET A 31 22.73 11.26 9.95
N ASN A 32 23.88 10.80 9.46
CA ASN A 32 24.44 11.19 8.15
C ASN A 32 24.31 10.06 7.11
N GLY A 33 23.28 9.23 7.25
CA GLY A 33 23.00 8.13 6.31
C GLY A 33 22.54 8.62 4.94
N GLU A 34 22.75 7.78 3.93
CA GLU A 34 22.13 8.00 2.62
C GLU A 34 20.61 7.87 2.71
N ASN A 35 19.89 8.68 1.93
CA ASN A 35 18.43 8.66 1.86
C ASN A 35 17.95 8.41 0.43
N ILE A 36 16.76 7.83 0.31
CA ILE A 36 15.90 7.97 -0.85
C ILE A 36 15.12 9.28 -0.69
N HIS A 37 15.25 10.17 -1.67
CA HIS A 37 14.50 11.41 -1.73
C HIS A 37 13.25 11.20 -2.58
N PHE A 38 12.09 11.24 -1.95
CA PHE A 38 10.80 11.08 -2.61
C PHE A 38 10.12 12.43 -2.77
N THR A 39 9.56 12.67 -3.95
CA THR A 39 8.68 13.81 -4.24
C THR A 39 7.50 13.35 -5.08
N ALA A 40 6.34 13.99 -4.89
CA ALA A 40 5.20 13.81 -5.77
C ALA A 40 4.43 15.11 -5.96
N THR A 41 3.96 15.33 -7.19
CA THR A 41 2.93 16.33 -7.50
C THR A 41 1.58 15.61 -7.56
N ILE A 42 0.58 16.12 -6.86
CA ILE A 42 -0.71 15.45 -6.65
C ILE A 42 -1.84 16.44 -6.97
N PRO A 43 -2.90 16.03 -7.70
CA PRO A 43 -4.04 16.91 -7.98
C PRO A 43 -4.87 17.14 -6.71
N ASP A 44 -5.55 18.29 -6.61
CA ASP A 44 -6.24 18.76 -5.39
C ASP A 44 -7.36 17.82 -4.91
N GLU A 45 -7.92 17.02 -5.82
CA GLU A 45 -8.95 16.03 -5.52
C GLU A 45 -8.41 14.81 -4.75
N LEU A 46 -7.10 14.56 -4.81
CA LEU A 46 -6.45 13.43 -4.16
C LEU A 46 -5.67 13.88 -2.92
N GLU A 47 -5.59 12.99 -1.95
CA GLU A 47 -4.68 13.12 -0.81
C GLU A 47 -3.62 12.03 -0.86
N ALA A 48 -2.40 12.36 -0.42
CA ALA A 48 -1.36 11.37 -0.22
C ALA A 48 -1.29 10.91 1.24
N LEU A 49 -1.06 9.61 1.39
CA LEU A 49 -0.74 9.01 2.68
C LEU A 49 0.77 9.05 2.94
N PRO A 50 1.19 9.05 4.22
CA PRO A 50 2.59 8.92 4.59
C PRO A 50 3.29 7.75 3.88
N ILE A 51 4.58 7.91 3.56
CA ILE A 51 5.35 6.85 2.91
C ILE A 51 5.49 5.66 3.86
N SER A 52 5.04 4.50 3.40
CA SER A 52 5.26 3.24 4.10
C SER A 52 6.58 2.64 3.64
N ALA A 53 7.53 2.46 4.56
CA ALA A 53 8.83 1.88 4.29
C ALA A 53 8.98 0.52 4.96
N MET A 54 9.55 -0.40 4.21
CA MET A 54 9.87 -1.75 4.65
C MET A 54 11.38 -1.91 4.71
N TYR A 55 11.89 -2.30 5.87
CA TYR A 55 13.29 -2.65 6.09
C TYR A 55 13.43 -4.14 6.33
N ARG A 56 14.55 -4.71 5.87
CA ARG A 56 14.90 -6.12 6.09
C ARG A 56 16.22 -6.24 6.84
N SER A 57 16.33 -7.32 7.61
CA SER A 57 17.57 -7.67 8.29
C SER A 57 17.93 -9.13 8.01
N LYS A 58 19.20 -9.37 7.69
CA LYS A 58 19.77 -10.72 7.65
C LYS A 58 20.22 -11.19 9.04
N ILE A 59 20.46 -10.26 9.97
CA ILE A 59 20.93 -10.49 11.34
C ILE A 59 19.75 -10.89 12.23
N CYS A 60 18.77 -10.00 12.36
CA CYS A 60 17.53 -10.29 13.05
C CYS A 60 16.64 -11.06 12.10
N ARG A 61 16.45 -12.34 12.39
CA ARG A 61 15.64 -13.26 11.59
C ARG A 61 14.32 -13.54 12.30
N LYS A 62 13.30 -13.92 11.52
CA LYS A 62 12.01 -14.39 12.05
C LYS A 62 11.87 -15.87 11.77
N GLU A 63 11.37 -16.61 12.75
CA GLU A 63 10.98 -18.00 12.55
C GLU A 63 9.60 -18.05 11.88
N ARG A 64 9.45 -18.94 10.91
CA ARG A 64 8.21 -19.25 10.22
C ARG A 64 8.03 -20.76 10.23
N ARG A 65 6.79 -21.20 10.04
CA ARG A 65 6.45 -22.62 9.94
C ARG A 65 5.88 -22.93 8.58
N THR A 66 6.28 -24.06 8.03
CA THR A 66 5.67 -24.68 6.86
C THR A 66 4.32 -25.30 7.21
N ALA A 67 3.58 -25.78 6.20
CA ALA A 67 2.30 -26.47 6.40
C ALA A 67 2.42 -27.74 7.24
N ASN A 68 3.56 -28.44 7.21
CA ASN A 68 3.87 -29.59 8.06
C ASN A 68 4.49 -29.21 9.42
N MET A 69 4.35 -27.94 9.85
CA MET A 69 4.86 -27.39 11.12
C MET A 69 6.38 -27.39 11.30
N GLN A 70 7.16 -27.63 10.26
CA GLN A 70 8.61 -27.51 10.34
C GLN A 70 9.01 -26.04 10.40
N SER A 71 9.88 -25.71 11.35
CA SER A 71 10.39 -24.36 11.51
C SER A 71 11.47 -24.05 10.47
N TYR A 72 11.39 -22.89 9.86
CA TYR A 72 12.43 -22.33 8.99
C TYR A 72 12.61 -20.84 9.29
N SER A 73 13.80 -20.33 9.00
CA SER A 73 14.18 -18.98 9.35
C SER A 73 14.19 -18.07 8.13
N VAL A 74 13.49 -16.94 8.18
CA VAL A 74 13.47 -15.90 7.15
C VAL A 74 14.13 -14.62 7.64
N PRO A 75 14.64 -13.75 6.75
CA PRO A 75 15.04 -12.39 7.13
C PRO A 75 13.96 -11.68 7.95
N GLY A 76 14.36 -10.91 8.95
CA GLY A 76 13.45 -10.08 9.72
C GLY A 76 12.94 -8.90 8.91
N PHE A 77 11.83 -8.32 9.37
CA PHE A 77 11.17 -7.18 8.74
C PHE A 77 10.85 -6.13 9.79
N TYR A 78 11.07 -4.86 9.46
CA TYR A 78 10.70 -3.68 10.25
C TYR A 78 9.93 -2.69 9.37
N HIS A 79 8.80 -2.22 9.86
CA HIS A 79 7.97 -1.23 9.16
C HIS A 79 8.19 0.15 9.78
N ALA A 80 8.41 1.15 8.94
CA ALA A 80 8.46 2.54 9.36
C ALA A 80 7.54 3.38 8.47
N THR A 81 7.01 4.45 9.02
CA THR A 81 6.17 5.40 8.29
C THR A 81 6.83 6.77 8.34
N TYR A 82 6.93 7.42 7.18
CA TYR A 82 7.53 8.74 7.05
C TYR A 82 6.45 9.76 6.67
N PRO A 83 6.19 10.77 7.51
CA PRO A 83 5.24 11.82 7.17
C PRO A 83 5.73 12.60 5.94
N LEU A 84 4.77 13.06 5.15
CA LEU A 84 5.04 13.90 4.00
C LEU A 84 5.09 15.37 4.44
N SER A 85 6.10 16.11 3.98
CA SER A 85 6.13 17.57 4.09
C SER A 85 5.66 18.22 2.80
N ILE A 86 4.98 19.35 2.92
CA ILE A 86 4.47 20.12 1.78
C ILE A 86 5.58 21.07 1.32
N ARG A 87 5.99 20.98 0.05
CA ARG A 87 6.91 21.94 -0.60
C ARG A 87 6.18 23.14 -1.19
N GLN A 88 5.09 22.86 -1.91
CA GLN A 88 4.21 23.81 -2.60
C GLN A 88 2.76 23.28 -2.50
N SER A 89 1.76 24.07 -2.91
CA SER A 89 0.32 23.79 -2.70
C SER A 89 -0.13 22.36 -3.08
N ASN A 90 0.58 21.68 -3.98
CA ASN A 90 0.26 20.35 -4.48
C ASN A 90 1.49 19.41 -4.55
N GLN A 91 2.61 19.77 -3.93
CA GLN A 91 3.84 18.99 -3.95
C GLN A 91 4.20 18.50 -2.55
N VAL A 92 4.41 17.20 -2.44
CA VAL A 92 4.82 16.54 -1.20
C VAL A 92 6.22 15.95 -1.34
N GLU A 93 6.92 15.83 -0.22
CA GLU A 93 8.22 15.18 -0.17
C GLU A 93 8.44 14.35 1.11
N ALA A 94 9.38 13.41 1.04
CA ALA A 94 9.93 12.73 2.20
C ALA A 94 11.38 12.29 1.93
N ASN A 95 12.19 12.25 2.98
CA ASN A 95 13.51 11.61 2.96
C ASN A 95 13.45 10.31 3.77
N ILE A 96 13.76 9.19 3.12
CA ILE A 96 13.70 7.87 3.71
C ILE A 96 15.13 7.31 3.83
N PRO A 97 15.63 7.04 5.04
CA PRO A 97 16.95 6.44 5.22
C PRO A 97 17.10 5.12 4.49
N LYS A 98 18.22 4.90 3.82
CA LYS A 98 18.55 3.58 3.25
C LYS A 98 18.94 2.60 4.35
N GLU A 99 19.56 3.11 5.41
CA GLU A 99 19.97 2.34 6.58
C GLU A 99 19.06 2.68 7.76
N GLY A 100 18.36 1.66 8.27
CA GLY A 100 17.63 1.71 9.54
C GLY A 100 18.49 1.39 10.75
N GLY A 101 19.70 0.83 10.53
CA GLY A 101 20.72 0.63 11.55
C GLY A 101 20.27 -0.20 12.75
N GLY A 102 20.77 0.18 13.93
CA GLY A 102 20.54 -0.51 15.19
C GLY A 102 21.10 -1.94 15.24
N LYS A 103 20.67 -2.73 16.24
CA LYS A 103 21.22 -4.08 16.49
C LYS A 103 20.97 -5.07 15.35
N CYS A 104 20.02 -4.77 14.49
CA CYS A 104 19.63 -5.64 13.38
C CYS A 104 20.26 -5.23 12.05
N ASP A 105 21.01 -4.12 11.97
CA ASP A 105 21.51 -3.61 10.68
C ASP A 105 20.37 -3.55 9.62
N TRP A 106 19.28 -2.88 9.99
CA TRP A 106 18.09 -2.81 9.15
C TRP A 106 18.40 -2.09 7.83
N LYS A 107 18.02 -2.67 6.68
CA LYS A 107 18.25 -2.06 5.35
C LYS A 107 16.96 -1.87 4.59
N LEU A 108 16.81 -0.74 3.93
CA LEU A 108 15.60 -0.40 3.18
C LEU A 108 15.40 -1.39 2.04
N SER A 109 14.23 -2.03 2.03
CA SER A 109 13.82 -2.97 0.99
C SER A 109 12.94 -2.33 -0.06
N ASN A 110 11.90 -1.61 0.40
CA ASN A 110 11.01 -0.89 -0.49
C ASN A 110 10.31 0.24 0.25
N ILE A 111 9.82 1.21 -0.52
CA ILE A 111 8.87 2.22 -0.06
C ILE A 111 7.59 2.12 -0.88
N THR A 112 6.45 2.45 -0.28
CA THR A 112 5.15 2.53 -0.94
C THR A 112 4.53 3.89 -0.68
N PHE A 113 4.12 4.53 -1.77
CA PHE A 113 3.35 5.75 -1.79
C PHE A 113 1.91 5.42 -2.17
N GLU A 114 0.94 5.99 -1.47
CA GLU A 114 -0.48 5.76 -1.73
C GLU A 114 -1.21 7.10 -1.85
N VAL A 115 -2.04 7.21 -2.88
CA VAL A 115 -2.99 8.33 -3.04
C VAL A 115 -4.42 7.82 -2.93
N LYS A 116 -5.31 8.64 -2.37
CA LYS A 116 -6.73 8.35 -2.22
C LYS A 116 -7.57 9.55 -2.65
N LEU A 117 -8.83 9.32 -3.01
CA LEU A 117 -9.77 10.41 -3.22
C LEU A 117 -10.06 11.08 -1.88
N LYS A 118 -9.90 12.40 -1.82
CA LYS A 118 -10.07 13.18 -0.59
C LYS A 118 -11.52 13.25 -0.13
N ASP A 119 -12.44 13.45 -1.06
CA ASP A 119 -13.87 13.57 -0.80
C ASP A 119 -14.67 12.66 -1.72
N THR A 120 -15.10 11.52 -1.18
CA THR A 120 -15.91 10.53 -1.90
C THR A 120 -17.31 11.03 -2.23
N SER A 121 -17.82 12.05 -1.54
CA SER A 121 -19.14 12.61 -1.82
C SER A 121 -19.23 13.27 -3.20
N THR A 122 -18.08 13.65 -3.78
CA THR A 122 -17.96 14.14 -5.16
C THR A 122 -18.28 13.07 -6.21
N ILE A 123 -18.26 11.78 -5.84
CA ILE A 123 -18.56 10.66 -6.73
C ILE A 123 -19.97 10.12 -6.46
N ALA A 124 -20.29 9.82 -5.19
CA ALA A 124 -21.60 9.33 -4.78
C ALA A 124 -21.88 9.75 -3.33
N PRO A 125 -23.16 9.96 -2.94
CA PRO A 125 -23.50 10.44 -1.60
C PRO A 125 -23.00 9.56 -0.45
N LEU A 126 -22.87 8.25 -0.69
CA LEU A 126 -22.39 7.29 0.29
C LEU A 126 -21.44 6.29 -0.39
N ILE A 127 -20.20 6.21 0.10
CA ILE A 127 -19.22 5.22 -0.33
C ILE A 127 -18.69 4.55 0.94
N ASP A 128 -18.93 3.24 1.07
CA ASP A 128 -18.51 2.43 2.21
C ASP A 128 -16.99 2.28 2.26
N ASP A 129 -16.37 2.05 1.08
CA ASP A 129 -14.93 1.81 0.98
C ASP A 129 -14.27 2.74 -0.04
N ASN A 130 -13.25 3.49 0.40
CA ASN A 130 -12.41 4.31 -0.47
C ASN A 130 -11.04 3.63 -0.64
N PHE A 131 -10.81 3.03 -1.81
CA PHE A 131 -9.55 2.35 -2.14
C PHE A 131 -8.63 3.26 -2.94
N GLY A 132 -7.42 3.47 -2.41
CA GLY A 132 -6.38 4.24 -3.06
C GLY A 132 -5.64 3.50 -4.16
N PHE A 133 -4.70 4.22 -4.77
CA PHE A 133 -3.72 3.67 -5.69
C PHE A 133 -2.34 3.62 -5.05
N LYS A 134 -1.69 2.46 -5.11
CA LYS A 134 -0.36 2.25 -4.52
C LYS A 134 0.71 2.21 -5.60
N THR A 135 1.79 2.94 -5.35
CA THR A 135 3.04 2.86 -6.11
C THR A 135 4.18 2.42 -5.20
N THR A 136 4.80 1.29 -5.52
CA THR A 136 5.88 0.69 -4.73
C THR A 136 7.21 0.77 -5.47
N PHE A 137 8.25 1.15 -4.74
CA PHE A 137 9.62 1.25 -5.24
C PHE A 137 10.50 0.23 -4.51
N VAL A 138 10.93 -0.80 -5.24
CA VAL A 138 11.79 -1.87 -4.74
C VAL A 138 13.25 -1.45 -4.86
N ILE A 139 13.95 -1.43 -3.73
CA ILE A 139 15.33 -0.94 -3.58
C ILE A 139 16.32 -2.10 -3.42
N ASP A 140 15.99 -3.12 -2.61
CA ASP A 140 16.88 -4.26 -2.33
C ASP A 140 16.73 -5.44 -3.30
N GLY A 141 15.87 -5.28 -4.31
CA GLY A 141 15.59 -6.26 -5.35
C GLY A 141 14.69 -7.43 -4.93
N ASN A 142 14.26 -7.49 -3.67
CA ASN A 142 13.31 -8.49 -3.21
C ASN A 142 11.86 -8.09 -3.53
N ALA A 143 10.98 -9.08 -3.73
CA ALA A 143 9.56 -8.80 -3.92
C ALA A 143 8.95 -8.06 -2.72
N PRO A 144 8.17 -6.98 -2.95
CA PRO A 144 7.48 -6.26 -1.88
C PRO A 144 6.30 -7.09 -1.34
N GLN A 145 5.69 -6.62 -0.26
CA GLN A 145 4.60 -7.34 0.42
C GLN A 145 3.29 -7.33 -0.38
N VAL A 146 3.02 -6.20 -1.03
CA VAL A 146 1.91 -6.04 -1.97
C VAL A 146 2.54 -6.01 -3.35
N PHE A 147 2.23 -7.02 -4.17
CA PHE A 147 2.87 -7.24 -5.45
C PHE A 147 1.92 -8.00 -6.38
N ASP A 148 1.81 -7.57 -7.62
CA ASP A 148 0.96 -8.19 -8.64
C ASP A 148 1.72 -9.18 -9.54
N GLY A 149 3.04 -9.33 -9.35
CA GLY A 149 3.88 -10.21 -10.17
C GLY A 149 4.79 -9.46 -11.16
N GLY A 150 4.53 -8.18 -11.45
CA GLY A 150 5.22 -7.41 -12.48
C GLY A 150 6.12 -6.29 -11.95
N TYR A 151 7.30 -6.09 -12.57
CA TYR A 151 8.17 -4.95 -12.28
C TYR A 151 8.43 -4.11 -13.52
N VAL A 152 8.37 -2.78 -13.36
CA VAL A 152 9.01 -1.85 -14.28
C VAL A 152 10.42 -1.58 -13.78
N LYS A 153 11.44 -2.06 -14.50
CA LYS A 153 12.85 -1.84 -14.14
C LYS A 153 13.25 -0.41 -14.50
N LYS A 154 13.86 0.31 -13.55
CA LYS A 154 14.37 1.68 -13.75
C LYS A 154 15.80 1.78 -13.23
N THR A 155 16.68 2.40 -14.02
CA THR A 155 18.08 2.63 -13.67
C THR A 155 18.29 4.13 -13.48
N GLY A 156 18.95 4.52 -12.39
CA GLY A 156 19.11 5.91 -12.01
C GLY A 156 17.85 6.48 -11.35
N ASP A 157 17.81 7.80 -11.23
CA ASP A 157 16.69 8.53 -10.64
C ASP A 157 15.41 8.36 -11.49
N LEU A 158 14.26 8.37 -10.81
CA LEU A 158 12.96 8.13 -11.44
C LEU A 158 12.17 9.44 -11.55
N ASN A 159 11.60 9.66 -12.73
CA ASN A 159 10.63 10.71 -13.00
C ASN A 159 9.52 10.12 -13.87
N GLU A 160 8.32 9.93 -13.33
CA GLU A 160 7.22 9.24 -14.04
C GLU A 160 5.87 9.88 -13.76
N ASP A 161 5.02 9.84 -14.79
CA ASP A 161 3.61 10.18 -14.68
C ASP A 161 2.80 8.94 -14.27
N ILE A 162 1.83 9.13 -13.37
CA ILE A 162 0.85 8.10 -12.99
C ILE A 162 -0.54 8.63 -13.33
N ILE A 163 -1.14 8.09 -14.38
CA ILE A 163 -2.52 8.42 -14.78
C ILE A 163 -3.49 7.51 -14.05
N LEU A 164 -4.49 8.11 -13.40
CA LEU A 164 -5.51 7.42 -12.62
C LEU A 164 -6.91 7.81 -13.09
N PHE A 165 -7.77 6.79 -13.18
CA PHE A 165 -9.17 6.92 -13.55
C PHE A 165 -10.07 6.54 -12.36
N PRO A 166 -11.20 7.24 -12.16
CA PRO A 166 -12.14 6.86 -11.12
C PRO A 166 -13.00 5.65 -11.54
N LEU A 167 -13.22 4.74 -10.60
CA LEU A 167 -14.19 3.65 -10.69
C LEU A 167 -15.11 3.68 -9.48
N LEU A 168 -16.41 3.80 -9.73
CA LEU A 168 -17.44 3.51 -8.73
C LEU A 168 -17.92 2.08 -8.93
N ARG A 169 -17.92 1.31 -7.85
CA ARG A 169 -18.28 -0.11 -7.86
C ARG A 169 -19.42 -0.35 -6.89
N GLU A 170 -20.50 -0.95 -7.36
CA GLU A 170 -21.70 -1.19 -6.56
C GLU A 170 -22.02 -2.68 -6.48
N ARG A 171 -22.18 -3.21 -5.27
CA ARG A 171 -22.59 -4.59 -5.00
C ARG A 171 -23.99 -4.60 -4.39
N PHE A 172 -24.83 -5.54 -4.82
CA PHE A 172 -26.18 -5.74 -4.28
C PHE A 172 -26.30 -7.02 -3.45
N LEU A 173 -25.58 -8.09 -3.84
CA LEU A 173 -25.63 -9.37 -3.13
C LEU A 173 -25.02 -9.26 -1.73
N GLY A 174 -25.78 -9.75 -0.74
CA GLY A 174 -25.44 -9.61 0.67
C GLY A 174 -25.93 -8.26 1.21
N ARG A 175 -24.99 -7.36 1.50
CA ARG A 175 -25.29 -5.97 1.89
C ARG A 175 -25.00 -5.06 0.71
N HIS A 176 -25.97 -4.20 0.37
CA HIS A 176 -25.75 -3.13 -0.60
C HIS A 176 -24.57 -2.27 -0.16
N SER A 177 -23.60 -2.11 -1.05
CA SER A 177 -22.38 -1.36 -0.78
C SER A 177 -21.82 -0.70 -2.02
N GLN A 178 -21.28 0.49 -1.84
CA GLN A 178 -20.56 1.24 -2.86
C GLN A 178 -19.10 1.41 -2.45
N SER A 179 -18.20 1.10 -3.37
CA SER A 179 -16.77 1.25 -3.17
C SER A 179 -16.18 2.10 -4.29
N PHE A 180 -15.27 3.00 -3.95
CA PHE A 180 -14.49 3.79 -4.89
C PHE A 180 -13.10 3.19 -5.08
N TYR A 181 -12.60 3.21 -6.31
CA TYR A 181 -11.24 2.81 -6.66
C TYR A 181 -10.60 3.85 -7.57
N LEU A 182 -9.31 4.07 -7.37
CA LEU A 182 -8.43 4.66 -8.38
C LEU A 182 -7.84 3.54 -9.25
N VAL A 183 -8.09 3.61 -10.55
CA VAL A 183 -7.63 2.64 -11.55
C VAL A 183 -6.42 3.19 -12.28
N GLY A 184 -5.27 2.52 -12.14
CA GLY A 184 -4.08 2.78 -12.93
C GLY A 184 -3.77 1.63 -13.89
N LYS A 185 -2.60 1.71 -14.54
CA LYS A 185 -2.15 0.70 -15.52
C LYS A 185 -2.06 -0.72 -14.96
N TYR A 186 -1.68 -0.83 -13.70
CA TYR A 186 -1.60 -2.07 -12.94
C TYR A 186 -2.36 -1.88 -11.63
N ASP A 187 -2.74 -2.97 -10.97
CA ASP A 187 -3.41 -2.90 -9.66
C ASP A 187 -2.52 -2.23 -8.60
N VAL A 188 -1.21 -2.44 -8.69
CA VAL A 188 -0.18 -1.74 -7.93
C VAL A 188 0.98 -1.43 -8.86
N MET A 189 1.33 -0.16 -9.01
CA MET A 189 2.47 0.21 -9.84
C MET A 189 3.78 -0.14 -9.10
N THR A 190 4.56 -1.10 -9.60
CA THR A 190 5.80 -1.51 -8.94
C THR A 190 7.04 -1.22 -9.79
N TYR A 191 7.87 -0.30 -9.31
CA TYR A 191 9.17 0.00 -9.91
C TYR A 191 10.29 -0.76 -9.20
N LYS A 192 11.15 -1.44 -9.97
CA LYS A 192 12.40 -2.01 -9.46
C LYS A 192 13.54 -1.06 -9.76
N MET A 193 14.02 -0.40 -8.72
CA MET A 193 15.04 0.65 -8.78
C MET A 193 16.45 0.05 -8.80
N ASN A 194 17.30 0.55 -9.70
CA ASN A 194 18.72 0.22 -9.76
C ASN A 194 19.53 1.51 -9.67
N ASN A 195 20.29 1.69 -8.57
CA ASN A 195 21.14 2.85 -8.28
C ASN A 195 20.44 4.23 -8.23
N GLY A 196 19.12 4.30 -8.38
CA GLY A 196 18.34 5.53 -8.21
C GLY A 196 18.20 5.95 -6.76
N ARG A 197 18.27 7.26 -6.50
CA ARG A 197 18.15 7.83 -5.15
C ARG A 197 17.06 8.89 -5.06
N LYS A 198 16.69 9.49 -6.19
CA LYS A 198 15.59 10.45 -6.29
C LYS A 198 14.42 9.84 -7.03
N ILE A 199 13.23 10.07 -6.49
CA ILE A 199 11.96 9.64 -7.05
C ILE A 199 11.09 10.88 -7.18
N HIS A 200 10.61 11.14 -8.38
CA HIS A 200 9.57 12.11 -8.66
C HIS A 200 8.39 11.41 -9.33
N LEU A 201 7.21 11.57 -8.75
CA LEU A 201 5.96 11.20 -9.38
C LEU A 201 5.15 12.43 -9.72
N ASN A 202 4.51 12.42 -10.88
CA ASN A 202 3.46 13.36 -11.20
C ASN A 202 2.15 12.57 -11.38
N VAL A 203 1.23 12.75 -10.44
CA VAL A 203 -0.06 12.04 -10.45
C VAL A 203 -1.05 12.85 -11.27
N LEU A 204 -1.68 12.20 -12.24
CA LEU A 204 -2.73 12.77 -13.09
C LEU A 204 -4.03 12.05 -12.77
N TYR A 205 -5.09 12.79 -12.48
CA TYR A 205 -6.39 12.23 -12.14
C TYR A 205 -7.46 12.67 -13.12
N GLU A 206 -7.94 11.72 -13.93
CA GLU A 206 -8.93 11.94 -14.98
C GLU A 206 -10.35 11.92 -14.41
N LYS A 207 -10.67 12.89 -13.55
CA LYS A 207 -11.92 12.94 -12.76
C LYS A 207 -13.22 12.83 -13.56
N LYS A 208 -13.20 13.24 -14.84
CA LYS A 208 -14.38 13.20 -15.73
C LYS A 208 -14.58 11.83 -16.39
N PHE A 209 -13.65 10.89 -16.22
CA PHE A 209 -13.64 9.58 -16.85
C PHE A 209 -14.06 8.48 -15.85
N LEU A 210 -15.17 8.71 -15.16
CA LEU A 210 -15.75 7.75 -14.22
C LEU A 210 -16.27 6.52 -14.95
N SER A 211 -15.74 5.36 -14.57
CA SER A 211 -16.34 4.06 -14.89
C SER A 211 -17.28 3.64 -13.77
N TYR A 212 -18.32 2.88 -14.12
CA TYR A 212 -19.27 2.36 -13.14
C TYR A 212 -19.47 0.86 -13.34
N TRP A 213 -19.11 0.08 -12.31
CA TRP A 213 -19.38 -1.35 -12.28
C TRP A 213 -20.60 -1.62 -11.40
N ASN A 214 -21.56 -2.35 -11.97
CA ASN A 214 -22.82 -2.72 -11.35
C ASN A 214 -22.87 -4.25 -11.16
N GLY A 215 -22.98 -4.68 -9.90
CA GLY A 215 -23.15 -6.09 -9.57
C GLY A 215 -24.55 -6.60 -9.90
N GLY A 216 -24.68 -7.92 -10.12
CA GLY A 216 -25.97 -8.56 -10.29
C GLY A 216 -26.85 -8.34 -9.05
N LYS A 217 -28.12 -7.99 -9.26
CA LYS A 217 -29.09 -7.76 -8.17
C LYS A 217 -29.55 -9.06 -7.50
N ASN A 218 -29.41 -10.18 -8.19
CA ASN A 218 -29.64 -11.54 -7.69
C ASN A 218 -28.60 -12.48 -8.36
N GLN A 219 -28.62 -13.78 -8.03
CA GLN A 219 -27.62 -14.73 -8.52
C GLN A 219 -27.63 -14.91 -10.05
N ASP A 220 -28.77 -14.67 -10.69
CA ASP A 220 -28.97 -14.86 -12.13
C ASP A 220 -28.90 -13.54 -12.93
N ALA A 221 -28.73 -12.41 -12.24
CA ALA A 221 -28.70 -11.10 -12.86
C ALA A 221 -27.31 -10.80 -13.44
N ASP A 222 -27.31 -10.30 -14.67
CA ASP A 222 -26.09 -9.86 -15.32
C ASP A 222 -25.39 -8.75 -14.53
N THR A 223 -24.06 -8.81 -14.53
CA THR A 223 -23.22 -7.68 -14.11
C THR A 223 -22.96 -6.77 -15.29
N SER A 224 -22.66 -5.50 -15.04
CA SER A 224 -22.27 -4.58 -16.11
C SER A 224 -21.15 -3.64 -15.70
N LEU A 225 -20.33 -3.26 -16.68
CA LEU A 225 -19.31 -2.23 -16.56
C LEU A 225 -19.55 -1.18 -17.64
N THR A 226 -19.88 0.04 -17.21
CA THR A 226 -20.04 1.20 -18.08
C THR A 226 -18.75 2.01 -18.09
N TYR A 227 -18.22 2.23 -19.29
CA TYR A 227 -17.05 3.07 -19.56
C TYR A 227 -17.45 4.54 -19.73
N PRO A 228 -16.49 5.49 -19.62
CA PRO A 228 -16.78 6.93 -19.72
C PRO A 228 -17.36 7.41 -21.06
N ASP A 229 -17.19 6.64 -22.13
CA ASP A 229 -17.77 6.90 -23.45
C ASP A 229 -19.21 6.36 -23.60
N GLY A 230 -19.75 5.74 -22.55
CA GLY A 230 -21.07 5.09 -22.56
C GLY A 230 -21.05 3.64 -23.03
N THR A 231 -19.89 3.08 -23.41
CA THR A 231 -19.79 1.66 -23.77
C THR A 231 -20.07 0.78 -22.56
N VAL A 232 -20.93 -0.22 -22.71
CA VAL A 232 -21.28 -1.16 -21.63
C VAL A 232 -20.78 -2.56 -21.97
N ILE A 233 -20.11 -3.21 -21.02
CA ILE A 233 -19.75 -4.63 -21.09
C ILE A 233 -20.57 -5.39 -20.05
N TYR A 234 -21.30 -6.42 -20.49
CA TYR A 234 -22.03 -7.31 -19.58
C TYR A 234 -21.18 -8.53 -19.22
N ASN A 235 -21.28 -8.98 -17.97
CA ASN A 235 -20.61 -10.20 -17.48
C ASN A 235 -19.09 -10.24 -17.75
N GLY A 236 -18.47 -9.06 -17.77
CA GLY A 236 -17.02 -8.87 -17.89
C GLY A 236 -16.34 -8.67 -16.54
N ASP A 237 -15.12 -8.14 -16.59
CA ASP A 237 -14.32 -7.87 -15.39
C ASP A 237 -14.93 -6.80 -14.48
N ILE A 238 -14.54 -6.87 -13.20
CA ILE A 238 -15.00 -5.95 -12.16
C ILE A 238 -14.32 -4.57 -12.18
N LYS A 239 -13.24 -4.44 -12.95
CA LYS A 239 -12.48 -3.21 -13.15
C LYS A 239 -12.38 -2.92 -14.65
N PRO A 240 -12.35 -1.65 -15.06
CA PRO A 240 -12.14 -1.28 -16.45
C PRO A 240 -10.71 -1.55 -16.89
N GLU A 241 -10.57 -1.95 -18.15
CA GLU A 241 -9.26 -2.11 -18.79
C GLU A 241 -8.61 -0.73 -18.97
N PHE A 242 -7.43 -0.56 -18.40
CA PHE A 242 -6.69 0.70 -18.46
C PHE A 242 -6.42 1.15 -19.90
N ASP A 243 -6.00 0.24 -20.78
CA ASP A 243 -5.70 0.58 -22.19
C ASP A 243 -6.96 1.06 -22.94
N LYS A 244 -8.14 0.56 -22.58
CA LYS A 244 -9.40 1.06 -23.14
C LYS A 244 -9.72 2.46 -22.62
N LEU A 245 -9.52 2.72 -21.33
CA LEU A 245 -9.69 4.07 -20.76
C LEU A 245 -8.75 5.09 -21.42
N MET A 246 -7.49 4.72 -21.65
CA MET A 246 -6.53 5.55 -22.37
C MET A 246 -6.98 5.88 -23.79
N ARG A 247 -7.45 4.88 -24.57
CA ARG A 247 -8.00 5.13 -25.91
C ARG A 247 -9.18 6.09 -25.89
N ILE A 248 -10.08 5.96 -24.91
CA ILE A 248 -11.23 6.86 -24.75
C ILE A 248 -10.75 8.29 -24.45
N LEU A 249 -9.78 8.45 -23.53
CA LEU A 249 -9.17 9.74 -23.20
C LEU A 249 -8.53 10.41 -24.42
N GLU A 250 -7.68 9.69 -25.15
CA GLU A 250 -6.99 10.18 -26.33
C GLU A 250 -7.97 10.61 -27.44
N SER A 251 -9.00 9.80 -27.70
CA SER A 251 -10.01 10.11 -28.73
C SER A 251 -10.77 11.41 -28.47
N ARG A 252 -10.90 11.81 -27.19
CA ARG A 252 -11.61 13.02 -26.78
C ARG A 252 -10.73 14.26 -26.84
N ASN A 253 -9.43 14.12 -26.63
CA ASN A 253 -8.47 15.23 -26.73
C ASN A 253 -8.21 15.66 -28.19
N HIS A 254 -8.63 14.86 -29.17
CA HIS A 254 -8.57 15.19 -30.60
C HIS A 254 -9.85 15.83 -31.17
N LYS A 255 -10.85 16.10 -30.33
CA LYS A 255 -12.08 16.81 -30.68
C LYS A 255 -12.15 18.15 -29.98
#